data_AF-A0A7V9VKI5-F1
#
_entry.id   AF-A0A7V9VKI5-F1
#
_cell.length_a   1.000
_cell.length_b   1.000
_cell.length_c   1.000
_cell.angle_alpha   90.00
_cell.angle_beta   90.00
_cell.angle_gamma   90.00
#
_symmetry.space_group_name_H-M   'P 1'
#
loop_
_entity.id
_entity.type
_entity.pdbx_description
1 polymer ?
#
loop_
_entity_poly.entity_id
_entity_poly.type
_entity_poly.pdbx_seq_one_letter_code
_entity_poly.pdbx_strand_id
1 'polypeptide(L)' 'MKVELIDVVRGLALCADEHGERATVEVELVAPVAVGDQILVHAGTALVRL' A
#
# COMPACT_ATOMS: atom_id res chain seq x y z
N MET A 1 -0.32 2.55 -6.92
CA MET A 1 -1.19 3.05 -5.82
C MET A 1 -0.32 3.78 -4.81
N LYS A 2 -0.80 4.87 -4.21
CA LYS A 2 -0.10 5.69 -3.22
C LYS A 2 -0.52 5.29 -1.80
N VAL A 3 0.44 5.11 -0.89
CA VAL A 3 0.15 4.85 0.53
C VAL A 3 -0.37 6.11 1.22
N GLU A 4 -1.54 6.03 1.88
CA GLU A 4 -2.15 7.13 2.63
C GLU A 4 -2.10 6.92 4.15
N LEU A 5 -2.23 5.68 4.62
CA LEU A 5 -2.21 5.33 6.04
C LEU A 5 -1.62 3.92 6.22
N ILE A 6 -0.93 3.67 7.33
CA ILE A 6 -0.24 2.41 7.61
C ILE A 6 -0.71 1.85 8.95
N ASP A 7 -1.11 0.58 8.96
CA ASP A 7 -1.29 -0.23 10.15
C ASP A 7 -0.13 -1.22 10.25
N VAL A 8 0.89 -0.81 11.01
CA VAL A 8 2.13 -1.59 11.19
C VAL A 8 1.84 -2.91 11.91
N VAL A 9 0.86 -2.95 12.81
CA VAL A 9 0.54 -4.15 13.60
C VAL A 9 -0.07 -5.23 12.72
N ARG A 10 -0.89 -4.84 11.74
CA ARG A 10 -1.56 -5.76 10.82
C ARG A 10 -0.81 -6.01 9.51
N GLY A 11 0.28 -5.28 9.25
CA GLY A 11 0.99 -5.37 7.97
C GLY A 11 0.16 -4.83 6.79
N LEU A 12 -0.73 -3.87 7.06
CA LEU A 12 -1.67 -3.32 6.08
C LEU A 12 -1.43 -1.84 5.83
N ALA A 13 -1.80 -1.36 4.65
CA ALA A 13 -1.87 0.05 4.33
C ALA A 13 -3.20 0.39 3.63
N LEU A 14 -3.72 1.57 3.90
CA LEU A 14 -4.75 2.17 3.05
C LEU A 14 -4.04 2.87 1.89
N CYS A 15 -4.40 2.54 0.66
CA CYS A 15 -3.80 3.12 -0.53
C CYS A 15 -4.87 3.70 -1.44
N ALA A 16 -4.52 4.77 -2.15
CA ALA A 16 -5.35 5.38 -3.18
C ALA A 16 -4.73 5.20 -4.57
N ASP A 17 -5.55 4.99 -5.59
CA ASP A 17 -5.13 5.07 -6.99
C ASP A 17 -5.22 6.52 -7.52
N GLU A 18 -4.98 6.70 -8.82
CA GLU A 18 -5.01 8.01 -9.47
C GLU A 18 -6.42 8.60 -9.62
N HIS A 19 -7.47 7.76 -9.54
CA HIS A 19 -8.87 8.18 -9.57
C HIS A 19 -9.43 8.45 -8.16
N GLY A 20 -8.62 8.23 -7.12
CA GLY A 20 -9.01 8.39 -5.72
C GLY A 20 -9.73 7.18 -5.13
N GLU A 21 -9.78 6.04 -5.83
CA GLU A 21 -10.30 4.79 -5.29
C GLU A 21 -9.36 4.26 -4.21
N ARG A 22 -9.94 3.89 -3.07
CA ARG A 22 -9.18 3.42 -1.91
C ARG A 22 -9.34 1.93 -1.71
N ALA A 23 -8.23 1.27 -1.39
CA ALA A 23 -8.21 -0.13 -1.00
C ALA A 23 -7.24 -0.36 0.16
N THR A 24 -7.58 -1.35 1.00
CA THR A 24 -6.65 -1.91 1.98
C THR A 24 -5.73 -2.89 1.28
N VAL A 25 -4.43 -2.72 1.45
CA VAL A 25 -3.37 -3.46 0.77
C VAL A 25 -2.45 -4.10 1.80
N GLU A 26 -2.11 -5.38 1.63
CA GLU A 26 -1.06 -6.05 2.39
C GLU A 26 0.31 -5.55 1.94
N VAL A 27 1.14 -5.09 2.88
CA VAL A 27 2.44 -4.46 2.57
C VAL A 27 3.64 -5.18 3.17
N GLU A 28 3.43 -6.32 3.82
CA GLU A 28 4.48 -7.04 4.56
C GLU A 28 5.64 -7.46 3.64
N LEU A 29 5.36 -7.91 2.41
CA LEU A 29 6.37 -8.31 1.43
C LEU A 29 7.32 -7.19 0.99
N VAL A 30 6.88 -5.94 1.11
CA VAL A 30 7.65 -4.76 0.68
C VAL A 30 7.98 -3.82 1.83
N ALA A 31 7.82 -4.29 3.07
CA ALA A 31 8.16 -3.52 4.24
C ALA A 31 9.67 -3.17 4.27
N PRO A 32 10.05 -2.00 4.80
CA PRO A 32 9.18 -0.93 5.31
C PRO A 32 8.55 -0.10 4.18
N VAL A 33 7.32 0.38 4.38
CA VAL A 33 6.66 1.39 3.53
C VAL A 33 6.41 2.68 4.31
N ALA A 34 6.33 3.81 3.62
CA ALA A 34 6.00 5.11 4.19
C ALA A 34 4.75 5.73 3.51
N VAL A 35 4.08 6.64 4.21
CA VAL A 35 3.01 7.45 3.60
C VAL A 35 3.58 8.25 2.44
N GLY A 36 2.91 8.19 1.29
CA GLY A 36 3.36 8.80 0.05
C GLY A 36 4.07 7.84 -0.91
N ASP A 37 4.53 6.67 -0.44
CA ASP A 37 5.16 5.67 -1.31
C ASP A 37 4.22 5.23 -2.42
N GLN A 38 4.79 5.03 -3.62
CA GLN A 38 4.11 4.40 -4.74
C GLN A 38 4.41 2.91 -4.73
N ILE A 39 3.36 2.10 -4.83
CA ILE A 39 3.46 0.64 -4.83
C ILE A 39 2.65 0.02 -5.96
N LEU A 40 3.16 -1.09 -6.51
CA LEU A 40 2.42 -1.96 -7.42
C LEU A 40 1.66 -3.01 -6.61
N VAL A 41 0.37 -3.12 -6.86
CA VAL A 41 -0.55 -3.98 -6.12
C VAL A 41 -1.19 -4.98 -7.07
N HIS A 42 -1.25 -6.24 -6.66
CA HIS A 42 -1.98 -7.28 -7.37
C HIS A 42 -2.80 -8.09 -6.36
N ALA A 43 -4.09 -8.29 -6.64
CA ALA A 43 -4.99 -9.06 -5.79
C ALA A 43 -5.00 -8.64 -4.29
N GLY A 44 -4.77 -7.35 -4.00
CA GLY A 44 -4.75 -6.81 -2.64
C GLY A 44 -3.39 -6.86 -1.93
N THR A 45 -2.34 -7.37 -2.57
CA THR A 45 -0.99 -7.44 -1.98
C THR A 45 -0.01 -6.57 -2.76
N ALA A 46 0.84 -5.85 -2.05
CA ALA A 46 1.92 -5.04 -2.61
C ALA A 46 3.09 -5.94 -3.03
N LEU A 47 3.54 -5.79 -4.28
CA LEU A 47 4.63 -6.60 -4.83
C LEU A 47 5.94 -5.84 -4.97
N VAL A 48 5.87 -4.52 -5.24
CA VAL A 48 7.03 -3.68 -5.55
C VAL A 48 6.80 -2.25 -5.05
N ARG A 49 7.85 -1.59 -4.55
CA ARG A 49 7.92 -0.13 -4.31
C ARG A 49 8.57 0.56 -5.52
N LEU A 50 8.01 1.70 -5.94
CA LEU A 50 8.46 2.50 -7.07
C LEU A 50 9.22 3.75 -6.64
#